data_AF-A0AAV4SUY2-F1
#
_entry.id   AF-A0AAV4SUY2-F1
#
_cell.length_a   1.000
_cell.length_b   1.000
_cell.length_c   1.000
_cell.angle_alpha   90.00
_cell.angle_beta   90.00
_cell.angle_gamma   90.00
#
_symmetry.space_group_name_H-M   'P 1'
#
loop_
_entity.id
_entity.type
_entity.pdbx_description
1 polymer ?
#
loop_
_entity_poly.entity_id
_entity_poly.type
_entity_poly.pdbx_seq_one_letter_code
_entity_poly.pdbx_strand_id
1 'polypeptide(L)'
;MEYTSRLLTPVECNYSSTEMEALEVVWAVKKFCTYFKATEVTVESNHQSLKWLLNLVSNRLARWALELKIFNLKLQYITGKAKDIADMLSLSLYVKKWFPT
;
A
#
# COMPACT_ATOMS: atom_id res chain seq x y z
N MET A 1 -16.18 1.91 -1.65
CA MET A 1 -15.00 1.06 -1.36
C MET A 1 -14.56 0.49 -2.70
N GLU A 2 -13.30 0.64 -3.08
CA GLU A 2 -12.77 0.15 -4.36
C GLU A 2 -11.64 -0.84 -4.10
N TYR A 3 -11.68 -1.97 -4.79
CA TYR A 3 -10.72 -3.06 -4.66
C TYR A 3 -9.81 -3.09 -5.88
N THR A 4 -8.52 -3.38 -5.68
CA THR A 4 -7.59 -3.49 -6.80
C THR A 4 -6.58 -4.60 -6.58
N SER A 5 -6.34 -5.39 -7.62
CA SER A 5 -5.29 -6.41 -7.68
C SER A 5 -4.50 -6.23 -8.98
N ARG A 6 -3.24 -6.69 -8.99
CA ARG A 6 -2.35 -6.58 -10.16
C ARG A 6 -1.53 -7.87 -10.30
N LEU A 7 -1.28 -8.27 -11.54
CA LEU A 7 -0.34 -9.35 -11.86
C LEU A 7 1.11 -8.83 -11.84
N LEU A 8 2.00 -9.58 -11.20
CA LEU A 8 3.43 -9.31 -11.16
C LEU A 8 4.07 -9.53 -12.53
N THR A 9 4.92 -8.62 -12.94
CA THR A 9 5.78 -8.80 -14.13
C THR A 9 6.95 -9.74 -13.81
N PRO A 10 7.58 -10.39 -14.80
CA PRO A 10 8.69 -11.32 -14.56
C PRO A 10 9.89 -10.70 -13.84
N VAL A 11 10.09 -9.38 -13.95
CA VAL A 11 11.11 -8.65 -13.19
C VAL A 11 10.70 -8.47 -11.73
N GLU A 12 9.41 -8.21 -11.49
CA GLU A 12 8.82 -8.07 -10.15
C GLU A 12 8.72 -9.42 -9.43
N CYS A 13 8.73 -10.55 -10.13
CA CYS A 13 8.82 -11.89 -9.52
C CYS A 13 10.15 -12.13 -8.78
N ASN A 14 11.22 -11.39 -9.11
CA ASN A 14 12.50 -11.48 -8.41
C ASN A 14 12.54 -10.63 -7.14
N TYR A 15 11.48 -9.89 -6.82
CA TYR A 15 11.43 -9.02 -5.66
C TYR A 15 11.19 -9.84 -4.39
N SER A 16 11.76 -9.36 -3.28
CA SER A 16 11.39 -9.92 -1.97
C SER A 16 9.91 -9.65 -1.69
N SER A 17 9.30 -10.45 -0.81
CA SER A 17 7.93 -10.22 -0.35
C SER A 17 7.67 -8.77 0.07
N THR A 18 8.63 -8.19 0.81
CA THR A 18 8.59 -6.78 1.22
C THR A 18 8.64 -5.78 0.06
N GLU A 19 9.39 -6.08 -1.00
CA GLU A 19 9.46 -5.23 -2.19
C GLU A 19 8.21 -5.36 -3.07
N MET A 20 7.60 -6.54 -3.14
CA MET A 20 6.33 -6.74 -3.83
C MET A 20 5.20 -5.97 -3.14
N GLU A 21 5.07 -6.11 -1.82
CA GLU A 21 4.07 -5.37 -1.02
C GLU A 21 4.23 -3.85 -1.18
N ALA A 22 5.48 -3.38 -1.14
CA ALA A 22 5.83 -1.98 -1.34
C ALA A 22 5.38 -1.45 -2.69
N LEU A 23 5.67 -2.21 -3.74
CA LEU A 23 5.31 -1.88 -5.11
C LEU A 23 3.79 -1.82 -5.29
N GLU A 24 3.06 -2.75 -4.68
CA GLU A 24 1.60 -2.76 -4.72
C GLU A 24 1.00 -1.51 -4.09
N VAL A 25 1.57 -1.01 -2.98
CA VAL A 25 1.12 0.24 -2.35
C VAL A 25 1.36 1.43 -3.26
N VAL A 26 2.56 1.53 -3.83
CA VAL A 26 2.90 2.60 -4.77
C VAL A 26 1.95 2.58 -5.96
N TRP A 27 1.65 1.39 -6.48
CA TRP A 27 0.75 1.24 -7.61
C TRP A 27 -0.70 1.60 -7.24
N ALA A 28 -1.20 1.14 -6.10
CA ALA A 28 -2.53 1.50 -5.60
C ALA A 28 -2.65 3.02 -5.42
N VAL A 29 -1.67 3.64 -4.78
CA VAL A 29 -1.63 5.10 -4.58
C VAL A 29 -1.58 5.84 -5.90
N LYS A 30 -0.78 5.39 -6.88
CA LYS A 30 -0.75 5.98 -8.23
C LYS A 30 -2.09 5.82 -8.95
N LYS A 31 -2.71 4.65 -8.87
CA LYS A 31 -4.02 4.38 -9.48
C LYS A 31 -5.10 5.28 -8.89
N PHE A 32 -5.08 5.47 -7.58
CA PHE A 32 -6.06 6.28 -6.87
C PHE A 32 -5.61 7.72 -6.64
N CYS A 33 -4.47 8.17 -7.21
CA CYS A 33 -3.91 9.50 -6.93
C CYS A 33 -4.89 10.63 -7.31
N THR A 34 -5.69 10.42 -8.35
CA THR A 34 -6.74 11.34 -8.80
C THR A 34 -7.82 11.54 -7.73
N TYR A 35 -8.08 10.52 -6.91
CA TYR A 35 -9.04 10.56 -5.80
C TYR A 35 -8.46 11.18 -4.52
N PHE A 36 -7.14 11.31 -4.43
CA PHE A 36 -6.37 11.65 -3.22
C PHE A 36 -5.75 13.04 -3.22
N LYS A 37 -5.89 13.80 -4.31
CA LYS A 37 -5.26 15.13 -4.48
C LYS A 37 -5.57 16.16 -3.38
N ALA A 38 -6.55 15.94 -2.49
CA ALA A 38 -6.92 16.89 -1.45
C ALA A 38 -7.34 16.27 -0.10
N THR A 39 -7.19 14.95 0.10
CA THR A 39 -7.70 14.27 1.31
C THR A 39 -6.66 13.34 1.91
N GLU A 40 -6.64 13.24 3.24
CA GLU A 40 -5.88 12.19 3.93
C GLU A 40 -6.44 10.81 3.55
N VAL A 41 -5.54 9.86 3.33
CA VAL A 41 -5.91 8.52 2.87
C VAL A 41 -5.26 7.50 3.78
N THR A 42 -6.07 6.56 4.28
CA THR A 42 -5.56 5.47 5.10
C THR A 42 -5.41 4.23 4.23
N VAL A 43 -4.17 3.74 4.12
CA VAL A 43 -3.86 2.45 3.49
C VAL A 43 -3.67 1.44 4.60
N GLU A 44 -4.55 0.45 4.64
CA GLU A 44 -4.52 -0.66 5.56
C GLU A 44 -3.85 -1.87 4.87
N SER A 45 -2.85 -2.48 5.50
CA SER A 45 -2.20 -3.69 5.01
C SER A 45 -2.16 -4.78 6.06
N ASN A 46 -2.33 -6.02 5.64
CA ASN A 46 -2.18 -7.25 6.44
C ASN A 46 -0.71 -7.67 6.62
N HIS A 47 0.24 -6.84 6.18
CA HIS A 47 1.68 -7.04 6.32
C HIS A 47 2.36 -5.94 7.17
N GLN A 48 3.05 -6.36 8.23
CA GLN A 48 3.71 -5.44 9.17
C GLN A 48 4.95 -4.75 8.57
N SER A 49 5.57 -5.37 7.57
CA SER A 49 6.71 -4.85 6.79
C SER A 49 6.43 -3.46 6.20
N LEU A 50 5.19 -3.23 5.78
CA LEU A 50 4.75 -1.96 5.20
C LEU A 50 4.79 -0.79 6.18
N LYS A 51 4.68 -1.04 7.49
CA LYS A 51 4.81 0.00 8.52
C LYS A 51 6.18 0.69 8.47
N TRP A 52 7.21 -0.05 8.09
CA TRP A 52 8.58 0.45 8.03
C TRP A 52 8.93 1.07 6.68
N LEU A 53 8.06 0.93 5.68
CA LEU A 53 8.33 1.36 4.30
C LEU A 53 8.73 2.84 4.21
N LEU A 54 8.04 3.71 4.95
CA LEU A 54 8.29 5.16 4.97
C LEU A 54 9.61 5.57 5.65
N ASN A 55 10.23 4.64 6.38
CA ASN A 55 11.46 4.84 7.16
C ASN A 55 12.71 4.24 6.49
N LEU A 56 12.60 3.59 5.32
CA LEU A 56 13.78 3.07 4.61
C LEU A 56 14.54 4.20 3.90
N VAL A 57 15.88 4.19 4.03
CA VAL A 57 16.75 5.30 3.64
C VAL A 57 17.65 4.99 2.44
N SER A 58 17.87 3.72 2.08
CA SER A 58 19.01 3.35 1.21
C SER A 58 18.73 2.30 0.12
N ASN A 59 17.54 2.25 -0.49
CA ASN A 59 17.24 1.31 -1.60
C ASN A 59 16.12 1.79 -2.53
N ARG A 60 15.73 0.99 -3.53
CA ARG A 60 14.56 1.22 -4.42
C ARG A 60 13.30 1.57 -3.62
N LEU A 61 13.11 0.94 -2.46
CA LEU A 61 12.07 1.22 -1.48
C LEU A 61 12.06 2.68 -0.99
N ALA A 62 13.21 3.33 -0.86
CA ALA A 62 13.30 4.72 -0.42
C ALA A 62 12.75 5.70 -1.47
N ARG A 63 12.94 5.41 -2.77
CA ARG A 63 12.34 6.21 -3.85
C ARG A 63 10.82 6.13 -3.81
N TRP A 64 10.30 4.93 -3.61
CA TRP A 64 8.87 4.70 -3.42
C TRP A 64 8.34 5.36 -2.15
N ALA A 65 9.07 5.30 -1.05
CA ALA A 65 8.74 6.00 0.19
C ALA A 65 8.67 7.53 -0.02
N LEU A 66 9.60 8.11 -0.78
CA LEU A 66 9.57 9.53 -1.14
C LEU A 66 8.36 9.88 -2.01
N GLU A 67 8.04 9.07 -3.02
CA GLU A 67 6.83 9.27 -3.83
C GLU A 67 5.56 9.20 -2.97
N LEU A 68 5.50 8.26 -2.02
CA LEU A 68 4.37 8.10 -1.11
C LEU A 68 4.27 9.26 -0.11
N LYS A 69 5.38 9.84 0.33
CA LYS A 69 5.41 11.03 1.21
C LYS A 69 4.81 12.29 0.57
N ILE A 70 4.73 12.35 -0.77
CA ILE A 70 4.06 13.45 -1.48
C ILE A 70 2.55 13.41 -1.21
N PHE A 71 2.01 12.23 -0.93
CA PHE A 71 0.61 12.05 -0.57
C PHE A 71 0.47 12.01 0.96
N ASN A 72 -0.60 12.62 1.50
CA ASN A 72 -0.93 12.53 2.94
C ASN A 72 -1.52 11.15 3.28
N LEU A 73 -0.69 10.11 3.15
CA LEU A 73 -1.04 8.72 3.39
C LEU A 73 -0.72 8.30 4.82
N LYS A 74 -1.66 7.60 5.44
CA LYS A 74 -1.49 6.92 6.72
C LYS A 74 -1.47 5.41 6.48
N LEU A 75 -0.30 4.79 6.67
CA LEU A 75 -0.17 3.32 6.63
C LEU A 75 -0.57 2.73 7.98
N GLN A 76 -1.61 1.89 7.98
CA GLN A 76 -2.06 1.16 9.15
C GLN A 76 -1.93 -0.35 8.92
N TYR A 77 -1.44 -1.06 9.93
CA TYR A 77 -1.41 -2.51 9.90
C TYR A 77 -2.74 -3.04 10.45
N ILE A 78 -3.41 -3.90 9.69
CA ILE A 78 -4.67 -4.54 10.11
C ILE A 78 -4.40 -5.93 10.70
N THR A 79 -5.07 -6.22 11.81
CA THR A 79 -5.03 -7.50 12.51
C THR A 79 -6.42 -8.08 12.71
N GLY A 80 -6.54 -9.41 12.75
CA GLY A 80 -7.81 -10.11 13.01
C GLY A 80 -8.71 -10.20 11.77
N LYS A 81 -10.03 -10.03 11.94
CA LYS A 81 -11.03 -10.30 10.88
C LYS A 81 -10.80 -9.55 9.57
N ALA A 82 -10.26 -8.32 9.62
CA ALA A 82 -9.94 -7.56 8.43
C ALA A 82 -8.78 -8.19 7.63
N LYS A 83 -7.82 -8.80 8.32
CA LYS A 83 -6.77 -9.61 7.71
C LYS A 83 -7.36 -10.90 7.13
N ASP A 84 -8.25 -11.58 7.85
CA ASP A 84 -8.90 -12.80 7.35
C ASP A 84 -9.68 -12.55 6.04
N ILE A 85 -10.37 -11.42 5.94
CA ILE A 85 -11.08 -11.00 4.72
C ILE A 85 -10.09 -10.68 3.60
N ALA A 86 -8.98 -10.00 3.90
CA ALA A 86 -7.95 -9.71 2.93
C ALA A 86 -7.29 -11.00 2.41
N ASP A 87 -6.92 -11.91 3.31
CA ASP A 87 -6.32 -13.20 3.00
C ASP A 87 -7.28 -14.09 2.19
N MET A 88 -8.58 -14.12 2.55
CA MET A 88 -9.61 -14.84 1.80
C MET A 88 -9.76 -14.33 0.36
N LEU A 89 -9.59 -13.02 0.17
CA LEU A 89 -9.66 -12.38 -1.14
C LEU A 89 -8.32 -12.33 -1.86
N SER A 90 -7.26 -12.93 -1.29
CA SER A 90 -5.88 -12.83 -1.79
C SER A 90 -5.42 -11.39 -2.00
N LEU A 91 -5.94 -10.47 -1.17
CA LEU A 91 -5.62 -9.05 -1.18
C LEU A 91 -4.47 -8.79 -0.20
N SER A 92 -3.44 -8.11 -0.67
CA SER A 92 -2.35 -7.60 0.16
C SER A 92 -2.64 -6.21 0.74
N LEU A 93 -3.60 -5.48 0.15
CA LEU A 93 -3.84 -4.07 0.44
C LEU A 93 -5.32 -3.69 0.43
N TYR A 94 -5.70 -2.90 1.43
CA TYR A 94 -7.01 -2.31 1.57
C TYR A 94 -6.87 -0.78 1.64
N VAL A 95 -7.50 -0.06 0.72
CA VAL A 95 -7.41 1.40 0.67
C VAL A 95 -8.72 2.02 1.12
N LYS A 96 -8.69 2.71 2.27
CA LYS A 96 -9.85 3.35 2.87
C LYS A 96 -9.72 4.87 2.74
N LYS A 97 -10.58 5.47 1.92
CA LYS A 97 -10.73 6.93 1.87
C LYS A 97 -11.40 7.40 3.16
N TRP A 98 -10.74 8.30 3.89
CA TRP A 98 -11.32 8.94 5.07
C TRP A 98 -12.17 10.14 4.63
N PHE A 99 -13.46 10.12 4.98
CA PHE A 99 -14.32 11.29 4.88
C PHE A 99 -14.44 11.88 6.29
N PRO A 100 -14.00 13.13 6.53
CA PRO A 100 -14.41 13.83 7.75
C PRO A 100 -15.92 13.98 7.72
N THR A 101 -16.60 13.45 8.73
CA THR A 101 -17.94 13.90 9.12
C THR A 101 -17.85 15.26 9.78
#